data_AF-A0A1J4JU80-F1
#
_entry.id   AF-A0A1J4JU80-F1
#
_cell.length_a   1.000
_cell.length_b   1.000
_cell.length_c   1.000
_cell.angle_alpha   90.00
_cell.angle_beta   90.00
_cell.angle_gamma   90.00
#
_symmetry.space_group_name_H-M   'P 1'
#
loop_
_entity.id
_entity.type
_entity.pdbx_description
1 polymer ?
#
loop_
_entity_poly.entity_id
_entity_poly.type
_entity_poly.pdbx_seq_one_letter_code
_entity_poly.pdbx_strand_id
1 'polypeptide(L)'
;MSDTELILSVLTAIKNDDVNALETKIKEGIPKDIKFPPELDSEPTILQNGAPFICVAAYFGSVNCLKYLISNGWDPNIPDDDGMSVSFYAAAAGKVDVIKLLIDLKIEVNGCGQATIRHHQLESFKQLLELNIIKINDTDFWGSTYLHIAAFECDIDAVKYLISQENVNINAVDKDGVFYYLFIVHHFI
;
A
#
# COMPACT_ATOMS: atom_id res chain seq x y z
N MET A 1 -15.53 -27.85 3.61
CA MET A 1 -14.72 -26.72 4.10
C MET A 1 -15.67 -25.54 4.17
N SER A 2 -15.73 -24.82 5.28
CA SER A 2 -16.50 -23.57 5.35
C SER A 2 -15.85 -22.49 4.48
N ASP A 3 -16.60 -21.45 4.12
CA ASP A 3 -16.04 -20.30 3.36
C ASP A 3 -14.87 -19.66 4.13
N THR A 4 -14.95 -19.61 5.46
CA THR A 4 -13.87 -19.12 6.34
C THR A 4 -12.63 -20.01 6.28
N GLU A 5 -12.77 -21.34 6.34
CA GLU A 5 -11.64 -22.27 6.24
C GLU A 5 -10.95 -22.17 4.87
N LEU A 6 -11.74 -22.01 3.80
CA LEU A 6 -11.23 -21.81 2.45
C LEU A 6 -10.40 -20.51 2.36
N ILE A 7 -10.95 -19.38 2.83
CA ILE A 7 -10.26 -18.09 2.87
C ILE A 7 -8.95 -18.16 3.67
N LEU A 8 -8.97 -18.80 4.85
CA LEU A 8 -7.77 -18.96 5.68
C LEU A 8 -6.70 -19.79 4.99
N SER A 9 -7.09 -20.82 4.24
CA SER A 9 -6.14 -21.63 3.48
C SER A 9 -5.50 -20.85 2.32
N VAL A 10 -6.26 -19.98 1.65
CA VAL A 10 -5.76 -19.07 0.60
C VAL A 10 -4.81 -18.05 1.20
N LEU A 11 -5.19 -17.44 2.32
CA LEU A 11 -4.34 -16.50 3.05
C LEU A 11 -3.02 -17.16 3.43
N THR A 12 -3.07 -18.39 3.93
CA THR A 12 -1.86 -19.15 4.29
C THR A 12 -0.97 -19.40 3.07
N ALA A 13 -1.55 -19.78 1.93
CA ALA A 13 -0.81 -19.97 0.68
C ALA A 13 -0.16 -18.66 0.21
N ILE A 14 -0.89 -17.54 0.26
CA ILE A 14 -0.38 -16.21 -0.09
C ILE A 14 0.77 -15.83 0.84
N LYS A 15 0.61 -15.93 2.16
CA LYS A 15 1.67 -15.58 3.14
C LYS A 15 2.97 -16.35 2.93
N ASN A 16 2.86 -17.60 2.48
CA ASN A 16 4.01 -18.46 2.20
C ASN A 16 4.54 -18.32 0.75
N ASP A 17 3.91 -17.47 -0.07
CA ASP A 17 4.15 -17.35 -1.51
C ASP A 17 4.09 -18.71 -2.25
N ASP A 18 3.22 -19.61 -1.77
CA ASP A 18 3.05 -20.98 -2.29
C ASP A 18 1.97 -21.03 -3.38
N VAL A 19 2.42 -20.95 -4.62
CA VAL A 19 1.57 -21.01 -5.81
C VAL A 19 0.84 -22.34 -5.94
N ASN A 20 1.43 -23.47 -5.53
CA ASN A 20 0.81 -24.78 -5.68
C ASN A 20 -0.37 -24.93 -4.71
N ALA A 21 -0.18 -24.48 -3.47
CA ALA A 21 -1.26 -24.43 -2.49
C ALA A 21 -2.37 -23.48 -2.98
N LEU A 22 -2.00 -22.28 -3.45
CA LEU A 22 -2.95 -21.30 -3.96
C LEU A 22 -3.76 -21.81 -5.16
N GLU A 23 -3.10 -22.42 -6.15
CA GLU A 23 -3.73 -23.01 -7.32
C GLU A 23 -4.77 -24.07 -6.94
N THR A 24 -4.40 -24.95 -6.00
CA THR A 24 -5.30 -25.99 -5.51
C THR A 24 -6.56 -25.37 -4.93
N LYS A 25 -6.43 -24.30 -4.15
CA LYS A 25 -7.57 -23.60 -3.52
C LYS A 25 -8.43 -22.84 -4.52
N ILE A 26 -7.84 -22.19 -5.50
CA ILE A 26 -8.61 -21.51 -6.54
C ILE A 26 -9.43 -22.50 -7.37
N LYS A 27 -8.91 -23.70 -7.65
CA LYS A 27 -9.65 -24.77 -8.33
C LYS A 27 -10.82 -25.33 -7.50
N GLU A 28 -10.79 -25.19 -6.18
CA GLU A 28 -11.90 -25.57 -5.30
C GLU A 28 -13.12 -24.63 -5.43
N GLY A 29 -13.02 -23.53 -6.20
CA GLY A 29 -14.16 -22.70 -6.61
C GLY A 29 -14.26 -21.34 -5.92
N ILE A 30 -13.14 -20.75 -5.51
CA ILE A 30 -13.13 -19.42 -4.88
C ILE A 30 -13.61 -18.35 -5.89
N PRO A 31 -14.62 -17.53 -5.56
CA PRO A 31 -14.99 -16.39 -6.37
C PRO A 31 -13.83 -15.38 -6.49
N LYS A 32 -13.54 -14.90 -7.70
CA LYS A 32 -12.43 -13.95 -7.94
C LYS A 32 -12.64 -12.58 -7.30
N ASP A 33 -13.89 -12.25 -7.03
CA ASP A 33 -14.36 -11.03 -6.39
C ASP A 33 -14.49 -11.17 -4.87
N ILE A 34 -14.11 -12.34 -4.30
CA ILE A 34 -14.14 -12.51 -2.86
C ILE A 34 -13.17 -11.53 -2.20
N LYS A 35 -13.71 -10.77 -1.25
CA LYS A 35 -12.96 -9.83 -0.43
C LYS A 35 -12.52 -10.51 0.85
N PHE A 36 -11.35 -10.12 1.34
CA PHE A 36 -10.84 -10.56 2.63
C PHE A 36 -11.85 -10.18 3.73
N PRO A 37 -12.28 -11.13 4.58
CA PRO A 37 -13.33 -10.88 5.55
C PRO A 37 -12.82 -10.02 6.72
N PRO A 38 -13.67 -9.15 7.28
CA PRO A 38 -13.28 -8.23 8.35
C PRO A 38 -12.98 -8.91 9.70
N GLU A 39 -13.41 -10.15 9.90
CA GLU A 39 -13.46 -10.81 11.23
C GLU A 39 -12.21 -11.65 11.58
N LEU A 40 -11.07 -11.43 10.91
CA LEU A 40 -9.82 -12.13 11.20
C LEU A 40 -8.92 -11.27 12.10
N ASP A 41 -9.13 -11.35 13.41
CA ASP A 41 -8.42 -10.58 14.45
C ASP A 41 -6.90 -10.76 14.43
N SER A 42 -6.39 -11.87 13.88
CA SER A 42 -4.95 -12.14 13.80
C SER A 42 -4.23 -11.39 12.68
N GLU A 43 -4.96 -10.67 11.83
CA GLU A 43 -4.44 -10.06 10.62
C GLU A 43 -4.36 -8.54 10.71
N PRO A 44 -3.42 -7.90 9.98
CA PRO A 44 -3.31 -6.44 9.96
C PRO A 44 -4.65 -5.78 9.60
N THR A 45 -5.04 -4.76 10.37
CA THR A 45 -6.32 -4.05 10.21
C THR A 45 -6.52 -3.49 8.79
N ILE A 46 -5.44 -3.09 8.12
CA ILE A 46 -5.45 -2.64 6.71
C ILE A 46 -6.06 -3.67 5.75
N LEU A 47 -5.97 -4.97 6.06
CA LEU A 47 -6.54 -6.03 5.22
C LEU A 47 -8.05 -6.23 5.47
N GLN A 48 -8.56 -5.79 6.62
CA GLN A 48 -9.92 -6.07 7.07
C GLN A 48 -10.99 -5.24 6.35
N ASN A 49 -10.61 -4.27 5.52
CA ASN A 49 -11.54 -3.40 4.80
C ASN A 49 -11.95 -3.93 3.43
N GLY A 50 -12.23 -5.24 3.36
CA GLY A 50 -12.64 -5.88 2.11
C GLY A 50 -11.51 -5.95 1.07
N ALA A 51 -10.27 -6.13 1.50
CA ALA A 51 -9.12 -6.22 0.59
C ALA A 51 -9.25 -7.43 -0.36
N PRO A 52 -9.20 -7.24 -1.69
CA PRO A 52 -9.13 -8.38 -2.62
C PRO A 52 -7.87 -9.22 -2.38
N PHE A 53 -7.89 -10.53 -2.66
CA PHE A 53 -6.70 -11.38 -2.44
C PHE A 53 -5.45 -10.93 -3.22
N ILE A 54 -5.63 -10.22 -4.35
CA ILE A 54 -4.52 -9.64 -5.08
C ILE A 54 -3.81 -8.52 -4.27
N CYS A 55 -4.57 -7.73 -3.51
CA CYS A 55 -4.06 -6.73 -2.57
C CYS A 55 -3.37 -7.39 -1.37
N VAL A 56 -3.93 -8.51 -0.86
CA VAL A 56 -3.31 -9.31 0.20
C VAL A 56 -1.94 -9.86 -0.26
N ALA A 57 -1.84 -10.40 -1.48
CA ALA A 57 -0.57 -10.85 -2.05
C ALA A 57 0.44 -9.71 -2.20
N ALA A 58 -0.02 -8.53 -2.61
CA ALA A 58 0.82 -7.34 -2.71
C ALA A 58 1.35 -6.88 -1.34
N TYR A 59 0.50 -6.87 -0.31
CA TYR A 59 0.87 -6.54 1.07
C TYR A 59 1.95 -7.48 1.62
N PHE A 60 1.79 -8.80 1.46
CA PHE A 60 2.77 -9.77 1.95
C PHE A 60 4.06 -9.82 1.11
N GLY A 61 4.08 -9.21 -0.08
CA GLY A 61 5.23 -9.30 -0.98
C GLY A 61 5.29 -10.64 -1.74
N SER A 62 4.15 -11.32 -1.86
CA SER A 62 4.04 -12.66 -2.43
C SER A 62 4.06 -12.59 -3.96
N VAL A 63 5.25 -12.33 -4.51
CA VAL A 63 5.47 -12.05 -5.94
C VAL A 63 4.99 -13.19 -6.83
N ASN A 64 5.21 -14.45 -6.44
CA ASN A 64 4.82 -15.59 -7.28
C ASN A 64 3.30 -15.79 -7.25
N CYS A 65 2.69 -15.70 -6.08
CA CYS A 65 1.23 -15.72 -5.93
C CYS A 65 0.57 -14.55 -6.68
N LEU A 66 1.10 -13.34 -6.59
CA LEU A 66 0.58 -12.16 -7.29
C LEU A 66 0.61 -12.35 -8.82
N LYS A 67 1.74 -12.81 -9.38
CA LYS A 67 1.84 -13.15 -10.80
C LYS A 67 0.85 -14.24 -11.20
N TYR A 68 0.71 -15.27 -10.38
CA TYR A 68 -0.24 -16.36 -10.62
C TYR A 68 -1.68 -15.83 -10.68
N LEU A 69 -2.11 -15.04 -9.69
CA LEU A 69 -3.45 -14.45 -9.64
C LEU A 69 -3.75 -13.62 -10.90
N ILE A 70 -2.85 -12.70 -11.27
CA ILE A 70 -2.99 -11.86 -12.47
C ILE A 70 -3.08 -12.72 -13.74
N SER A 71 -2.19 -13.70 -13.89
CA SER A 71 -2.19 -14.59 -15.07
C SER A 71 -3.45 -15.45 -15.19
N ASN A 72 -4.15 -15.70 -14.08
CA ASN A 72 -5.42 -16.40 -14.02
C ASN A 72 -6.63 -15.46 -14.09
N GLY A 73 -6.42 -14.20 -14.45
CA GLY A 73 -7.47 -13.21 -14.70
C GLY A 73 -8.15 -12.70 -13.43
N TRP A 74 -7.40 -12.58 -12.34
CA TRP A 74 -7.78 -11.71 -11.22
C TRP A 74 -7.41 -10.27 -11.60
N ASP A 75 -8.34 -9.34 -11.45
CA ASP A 75 -8.15 -7.96 -11.88
C ASP A 75 -7.42 -7.14 -10.79
N PRO A 76 -6.21 -6.63 -11.05
CA PRO A 76 -5.46 -5.80 -10.10
C PRO A 76 -6.05 -4.41 -9.86
N ASN A 77 -7.04 -4.00 -10.67
CA ASN A 77 -7.66 -2.68 -10.57
C ASN A 77 -8.89 -2.65 -9.65
N ILE A 78 -9.31 -3.81 -9.13
CA ILE A 78 -10.40 -3.87 -8.15
C ILE A 78 -9.86 -3.33 -6.80
N PRO A 79 -10.41 -2.23 -6.27
CA PRO A 79 -9.99 -1.71 -4.98
C PRO A 79 -10.69 -2.42 -3.81
N ASP A 80 -10.20 -2.17 -2.61
CA ASP A 80 -10.91 -2.48 -1.36
C ASP A 80 -12.14 -1.56 -1.15
N ASP A 81 -12.78 -1.61 0.03
CA ASP A 81 -13.98 -0.81 0.31
C ASP A 81 -13.69 0.70 0.50
N ASP A 82 -12.44 1.10 0.77
CA ASP A 82 -12.00 2.50 0.87
C ASP A 82 -11.43 3.05 -0.44
N GLY A 83 -11.40 2.24 -1.51
CA GLY A 83 -10.83 2.63 -2.79
C GLY A 83 -9.32 2.43 -2.90
N MET A 84 -8.70 1.68 -1.99
CA MET A 84 -7.27 1.40 -1.97
C MET A 84 -6.91 0.33 -3.00
N SER A 85 -5.93 0.66 -3.85
CA SER A 85 -5.45 -0.20 -4.94
C SER A 85 -4.41 -1.22 -4.49
N VAL A 86 -4.11 -2.21 -5.33
CA VAL A 86 -3.02 -3.17 -5.12
C VAL A 86 -1.66 -2.49 -4.85
N SER A 87 -1.39 -1.33 -5.46
CA SER A 87 -0.17 -0.56 -5.27
C SER A 87 -0.11 0.15 -3.91
N PHE A 88 -1.27 0.54 -3.36
CA PHE A 88 -1.38 1.08 -1.99
C PHE A 88 -0.95 0.02 -0.98
N TYR A 89 -1.47 -1.19 -1.08
CA TYR A 89 -1.13 -2.29 -0.16
C TYR A 89 0.36 -2.68 -0.21
N ALA A 90 0.93 -2.77 -1.41
CA ALA A 90 2.37 -3.00 -1.56
C ALA A 90 3.20 -1.90 -0.88
N ALA A 91 2.84 -0.63 -1.12
CA ALA A 91 3.53 0.52 -0.55
C ALA A 91 3.38 0.62 0.98
N ALA A 92 2.19 0.37 1.50
CA ALA A 92 1.91 0.35 2.94
C ALA A 92 2.75 -0.71 3.69
N ALA A 93 3.07 -1.82 3.02
CA ALA A 93 3.93 -2.88 3.54
C ALA A 93 5.42 -2.76 3.14
N GLY A 94 5.81 -1.68 2.45
CA GLY A 94 7.17 -1.43 2.02
C GLY A 94 7.71 -2.37 0.92
N LYS A 95 6.82 -2.96 0.11
CA LYS A 95 7.15 -3.93 -0.95
C LYS A 95 7.47 -3.23 -2.27
N VAL A 96 8.61 -2.56 -2.32
CA VAL A 96 9.07 -1.82 -3.53
C VAL A 96 9.27 -2.74 -4.74
N ASP A 97 9.65 -3.99 -4.51
CA ASP A 97 9.75 -5.04 -5.53
C ASP A 97 8.39 -5.38 -6.16
N VAL A 98 7.33 -5.42 -5.37
CA VAL A 98 5.96 -5.56 -5.89
C VAL A 98 5.55 -4.32 -6.69
N ILE A 99 5.87 -3.11 -6.23
CA ILE A 99 5.56 -1.89 -6.99
C ILE A 99 6.24 -1.91 -8.37
N LYS A 100 7.51 -2.33 -8.43
CA LYS A 100 8.24 -2.52 -9.70
C LYS A 100 7.55 -3.53 -10.60
N LEU A 101 7.13 -4.67 -10.05
CA LEU A 101 6.38 -5.68 -10.80
C LEU A 101 5.08 -5.11 -11.38
N LEU A 102 4.32 -4.33 -10.60
CA LEU A 102 3.08 -3.72 -11.08
C LEU A 102 3.34 -2.79 -12.28
N ILE A 103 4.41 -1.98 -12.22
CA ILE A 103 4.84 -1.10 -13.33
C ILE A 103 5.23 -1.93 -14.56
N ASP A 104 5.98 -3.02 -14.38
CA ASP A 104 6.39 -3.92 -15.47
C ASP A 104 5.18 -4.53 -16.17
N LEU A 105 4.13 -4.84 -15.40
CA LEU A 105 2.84 -5.33 -15.86
C LEU A 105 1.90 -4.23 -16.39
N LYS A 106 2.36 -2.97 -16.48
CA LYS A 106 1.58 -1.81 -16.94
C LYS A 106 0.35 -1.50 -16.09
N ILE A 107 0.40 -1.85 -14.80
CA ILE A 107 -0.62 -1.47 -13.81
C ILE A 107 -0.23 -0.11 -13.23
N GLU A 108 -1.20 0.80 -13.09
CA GLU A 108 -0.97 2.12 -12.51
C GLU A 108 -0.64 2.02 -11.02
N VAL A 109 0.38 2.77 -10.57
CA VAL A 109 0.88 2.74 -9.19
C VAL A 109 0.65 4.06 -8.46
N ASN A 110 -0.61 4.49 -8.43
CA ASN A 110 -1.01 5.74 -7.80
C ASN A 110 -0.97 5.63 -6.28
N GLY A 111 -0.72 6.75 -5.59
CA GLY A 111 -0.80 6.84 -4.13
C GLY A 111 0.31 6.13 -3.34
N CYS A 112 1.29 5.50 -4.01
CA CYS A 112 2.35 4.74 -3.34
C CYS A 112 3.16 5.59 -2.35
N GLY A 113 3.55 6.80 -2.73
CA GLY A 113 4.31 7.68 -1.83
C GLY A 113 3.51 8.03 -0.56
N GLN A 114 2.22 8.34 -0.71
CA GLN A 114 1.35 8.65 0.41
C GLN A 114 1.18 7.44 1.33
N ALA A 115 0.96 6.26 0.75
CA ALA A 115 0.87 5.01 1.48
C ALA A 115 2.15 4.70 2.27
N THR A 116 3.33 4.88 1.67
CA THR A 116 4.60 4.66 2.39
C THR A 116 4.74 5.60 3.59
N ILE A 117 4.36 6.87 3.49
CA ILE A 117 4.46 7.82 4.62
C ILE A 117 3.41 7.50 5.69
N ARG A 118 2.14 7.26 5.32
CA ARG A 118 1.06 6.91 6.27
C ARG A 118 1.33 5.64 7.07
N HIS A 119 2.11 4.72 6.51
CA HIS A 119 2.44 3.45 7.15
C HIS A 119 3.92 3.35 7.57
N HIS A 120 4.60 4.49 7.74
CA HIS A 120 5.96 4.58 8.30
C HIS A 120 7.02 3.75 7.54
N GLN A 121 6.88 3.64 6.23
CA GLN A 121 7.80 2.92 5.34
C GLN A 121 8.84 3.85 4.71
N LEU A 122 9.56 4.62 5.52
CA LEU A 122 10.47 5.68 5.07
C LEU A 122 11.55 5.18 4.09
N GLU A 123 12.12 4.00 4.31
CA GLU A 123 13.12 3.43 3.39
C GLU A 123 12.52 3.07 2.03
N SER A 124 11.26 2.63 2.01
CA SER A 124 10.54 2.38 0.76
C SER A 124 10.22 3.69 0.05
N PHE A 125 9.80 4.71 0.78
CA PHE A 125 9.57 6.05 0.24
C PHE A 125 10.82 6.62 -0.45
N LYS A 126 12.00 6.52 0.20
CA LYS A 126 13.30 6.91 -0.38
C LYS A 126 13.59 6.17 -1.68
N GLN A 127 13.42 4.84 -1.69
CA GLN A 127 13.63 4.04 -2.90
C GLN A 127 12.67 4.44 -4.03
N LEU A 128 11.41 4.75 -3.73
CA LEU A 128 10.46 5.20 -4.76
C LEU A 128 10.85 6.55 -5.38
N LEU A 129 11.43 7.47 -4.60
CA LEU A 129 12.01 8.72 -5.10
C LEU A 129 13.22 8.46 -6.00
N GLU A 130 14.16 7.61 -5.56
CA GLU A 130 15.36 7.25 -6.34
C GLU A 130 15.02 6.62 -7.69
N LEU A 131 13.94 5.81 -7.72
CA LEU A 131 13.42 5.18 -8.92
C LEU A 131 12.60 6.13 -9.81
N ASN A 132 12.39 7.38 -9.39
CA ASN A 132 11.51 8.36 -10.04
C ASN A 132 10.07 7.85 -10.24
N ILE A 133 9.59 6.97 -9.35
CA ILE A 133 8.20 6.49 -9.35
C ILE A 133 7.28 7.57 -8.76
N ILE A 134 7.80 8.33 -7.80
CA ILE A 134 7.14 9.47 -7.17
C ILE A 134 8.05 10.70 -7.21
N LYS A 135 7.48 11.89 -7.01
CA LYS A 135 8.23 13.15 -6.89
C LYS A 135 8.01 13.75 -5.51
N ILE A 136 9.05 14.35 -4.93
CA ILE A 136 9.07 14.83 -3.53
C ILE A 136 7.91 15.77 -3.13
N ASN A 137 7.31 16.48 -4.09
CA ASN A 137 6.22 17.42 -3.88
C ASN A 137 4.88 16.94 -4.44
N ASP A 138 4.75 15.66 -4.80
CA ASP A 138 3.47 15.11 -5.22
C ASP A 138 2.45 15.26 -4.08
N THR A 139 1.20 15.53 -4.46
CA THR A 139 0.11 15.78 -3.53
C THR A 139 -0.95 14.70 -3.66
N ASP A 140 -1.65 14.43 -2.57
CA ASP A 140 -2.89 13.65 -2.63
C ASP A 140 -4.08 14.48 -3.17
N PHE A 141 -5.27 13.91 -3.10
CA PHE A 141 -6.49 14.54 -3.59
C PHE A 141 -6.91 15.78 -2.80
N TRP A 142 -6.42 15.97 -1.57
CA TRP A 142 -6.61 17.17 -0.76
C TRP A 142 -5.55 18.23 -1.00
N GLY A 143 -4.55 17.97 -1.86
CA GLY A 143 -3.40 18.86 -2.02
C GLY A 143 -2.32 18.65 -0.96
N SER A 144 -2.44 17.61 -0.12
CA SER A 144 -1.47 17.32 0.93
C SER A 144 -0.22 16.70 0.32
N THR A 145 0.91 17.42 0.41
CA THR A 145 2.26 16.89 0.15
C THR A 145 2.65 15.80 1.16
N TYR A 146 3.72 15.07 0.86
CA TYR A 146 4.29 14.10 1.82
C TYR A 146 4.71 14.71 3.16
N LEU A 147 5.11 15.99 3.18
CA LEU A 147 5.45 16.67 4.44
C LEU A 147 4.22 16.92 5.31
N HIS A 148 3.08 17.26 4.71
CA HIS A 148 1.82 17.37 5.45
C HIS A 148 1.43 16.05 6.09
N ILE A 149 1.52 14.95 5.32
CA ILE A 149 1.17 13.62 5.79
C ILE A 149 2.13 13.19 6.91
N ALA A 150 3.45 13.32 6.71
CA ALA A 150 4.45 12.96 7.73
C ALA A 150 4.24 13.75 9.04
N ALA A 151 3.86 15.03 8.93
CA ALA A 151 3.55 15.85 10.08
C ALA A 151 2.29 15.41 10.82
N PHE A 152 1.23 15.08 10.09
CA PHE A 152 -0.02 14.56 10.65
C PHE A 152 0.19 13.23 11.38
N GLU A 153 0.95 12.31 10.77
CA GLU A 153 1.30 11.00 11.34
C GLU A 153 2.35 11.08 12.47
N CYS A 154 2.84 12.28 12.80
CA CYS A 154 3.91 12.51 13.78
C CYS A 154 5.19 11.70 13.49
N ASP A 155 5.47 11.40 12.22
CA ASP A 155 6.67 10.67 11.79
C ASP A 155 7.87 11.62 11.69
N ILE A 156 8.57 11.77 12.82
CA ILE A 156 9.69 12.71 12.95
C ILE A 156 10.83 12.38 11.98
N ASP A 157 11.08 11.11 11.69
CA ASP A 157 12.16 10.71 10.80
C ASP A 157 11.81 11.02 9.35
N ALA A 158 10.56 10.78 8.93
CA ALA A 158 10.07 11.20 7.63
C ALA A 158 10.08 12.72 7.48
N VAL A 159 9.65 13.48 8.51
CA VAL A 159 9.71 14.95 8.50
C VAL A 159 11.15 15.43 8.33
N LYS A 160 12.10 14.92 9.14
CA LYS A 160 13.52 15.28 9.04
C LYS A 160 14.11 14.97 7.67
N TYR A 161 13.80 13.80 7.14
CA TYR A 161 14.24 13.42 5.81
C TYR A 161 13.68 14.38 4.75
N LEU A 162 12.38 14.63 4.74
CA LEU A 162 11.71 15.50 3.78
C LEU A 162 12.27 16.92 3.81
N ILE A 163 12.39 17.56 4.98
CA ILE A 163 12.92 18.93 5.10
C ILE A 163 14.40 19.06 4.72
N SER A 164 15.15 17.96 4.74
CA SER A 164 16.55 17.94 4.30
C SER A 164 16.71 17.85 2.77
N GLN A 165 15.63 17.57 2.03
CA GLN A 165 15.68 17.53 0.58
C GLN A 165 15.69 18.95 0.00
N GLU A 166 16.60 19.24 -0.93
CA GLU A 166 16.81 20.59 -1.46
C GLU A 166 15.57 21.17 -2.17
N ASN A 167 14.77 20.33 -2.81
CA ASN A 167 13.63 20.70 -3.64
C ASN A 167 12.26 20.54 -2.95
N VAL A 168 12.23 20.23 -1.65
CA VAL A 168 10.97 20.09 -0.91
C VAL A 168 10.30 21.46 -0.73
N ASN A 169 9.00 21.54 -1.03
CA ASN A 169 8.22 22.74 -0.75
C ASN A 169 7.70 22.70 0.68
N ILE A 170 8.50 23.21 1.62
CA ILE A 170 8.10 23.30 3.04
C ILE A 170 6.89 24.21 3.27
N ASN A 171 6.64 25.16 2.37
CA ASN A 171 5.57 26.17 2.44
C ASN A 171 4.35 25.81 1.61
N ALA A 172 4.22 24.56 1.19
CA ALA A 172 3.00 24.09 0.55
C ALA A 172 1.81 24.28 1.51
N VAL A 173 0.66 24.56 0.93
CA VAL A 173 -0.63 24.57 1.62
C VAL A 173 -1.54 23.58 0.93
N ASP A 174 -2.32 22.84 1.72
CA ASP A 174 -3.38 22.00 1.18
C ASP A 174 -4.57 22.85 0.68
N LYS A 175 -5.62 22.18 0.20
CA LYS A 175 -6.82 22.87 -0.32
C LYS A 175 -7.59 23.66 0.74
N ASP A 176 -7.42 23.36 2.02
CA ASP A 176 -8.03 24.09 3.13
C ASP A 176 -7.15 25.26 3.61
N GLY A 177 -5.98 25.44 2.98
CA GLY A 177 -5.02 26.49 3.32
C GLY A 177 -4.19 26.15 4.57
N VAL A 178 -4.19 24.90 5.02
CA VAL A 178 -3.48 24.49 6.23
C VAL A 178 -1.99 24.34 5.92
N PHE A 179 -1.18 25.01 6.75
CA PHE A 179 0.27 24.94 6.76
C PHE A 179 0.73 24.16 8.00
N TYR A 180 1.03 22.87 7.84
CA TYR A 180 1.26 21.96 8.99
C TYR A 180 2.63 22.11 9.68
N TYR A 181 3.57 22.91 9.14
CA TYR A 181 4.85 23.17 9.83
C TYR A 181 4.64 23.89 11.18
N LEU A 182 3.55 24.67 11.34
CA LEU A 182 3.31 25.39 12.60
C LEU A 182 3.02 24.47 13.79
N PHE A 183 2.52 23.25 13.57
CA PHE A 183 2.17 22.33 14.66
C PHE A 183 3.38 21.57 15.24
N ILE A 184 4.41 21.27 14.42
CA ILE A 184 5.60 20.53 14.89
C ILE A 184 6.54 21.43 15.69
N VAL A 185 6.76 22.67 15.25
CA VAL A 185 7.71 23.60 15.87
C VAL A 185 7.26 24.01 17.29
N HIS A 186 5.96 24.02 17.56
CA HIS A 186 5.43 24.36 18.90
C HIS A 186 5.41 23.21 19.91
N HIS A 187 5.67 21.95 19.50
CA HIS A 187 5.63 20.79 20.38
C HIS A 187 6.98 20.08 20.57
N PHE A 188 8.00 20.42 19.78
CA PHE A 188 9.29 19.70 19.79
C PHE A 188 10.54 20.59 19.89
N ILE A 189 10.40 21.87 20.27
CA ILE A 189 11.53 22.77 20.62
C ILE A 189 11.28 23.46 21.96
#